data_AF-A0A026X099-F1
#
_entry.id   AF-A0A026X099-F1
#
_cell.length_a   1.000
_cell.length_b   1.000
_cell.length_c   1.000
_cell.angle_alpha   90.00
_cell.angle_beta   90.00
_cell.angle_gamma   90.00
#
_symmetry.space_group_name_H-M   'P 1'
#
loop_
_entity.id
_entity.type
_entity.pdbx_description
1 polymer ?
#
loop_
_entity_poly.entity_id
_entity_poly.type
_entity_poly.pdbx_seq_one_letter_code
_entity_poly.pdbx_strand_id
1 'polypeptide(L)'
;MHKEMLERFIFNILMRMEDEVRLLLNILTQFNDANQNLKNYLDNLENARSKISLKDEATQELINGTPHRPRLNMLLIWAVESFQFYHKMYYLLFLCSDLLIIYMYRVSHIRRKTVCPQVYLVKLN
;
A
#
# COMPACT_ATOMS: atom_id res chain seq x y z
N MET A 1 -39.46 -16.72 19.72
CA MET A 1 -39.28 -15.33 19.21
C MET A 1 -38.18 -14.53 19.92
N HIS A 2 -38.27 -14.16 21.22
CA HIS A 2 -37.23 -13.34 21.86
C HIS A 2 -35.88 -14.05 22.05
N LYS A 3 -35.92 -15.37 22.34
CA LYS A 3 -34.72 -16.21 22.52
C LYS A 3 -33.96 -16.45 21.21
N GLU A 4 -34.65 -16.77 20.12
CA GLU A 4 -34.03 -16.97 18.80
C GLU A 4 -33.38 -15.68 18.27
N MET A 5 -34.00 -14.53 18.54
CA MET A 5 -33.44 -13.23 18.14
C MET A 5 -32.15 -12.92 18.91
N LEU A 6 -32.11 -13.24 20.22
CA LEU A 6 -30.91 -13.10 21.04
C LEU A 6 -29.80 -14.07 20.58
N GLU A 7 -30.13 -15.33 20.31
CA GLU A 7 -29.18 -16.32 19.81
C GLU A 7 -28.59 -15.91 18.46
N ARG A 8 -29.42 -15.42 17.53
CA ARG A 8 -28.95 -14.90 16.24
C ARG A 8 -28.08 -13.66 16.39
N PHE A 9 -28.40 -12.79 17.34
CA PHE A 9 -27.59 -11.60 17.64
C PHE A 9 -26.21 -11.99 18.19
N ILE A 10 -26.17 -12.91 19.17
CA ILE A 10 -24.93 -13.44 19.73
C ILE A 10 -24.09 -14.12 18.64
N PHE A 11 -24.70 -14.95 17.79
CA PHE A 11 -24.01 -15.60 16.68
C PHE A 11 -23.37 -14.60 15.71
N ASN A 12 -24.11 -13.55 15.31
CA ASN A 12 -23.58 -12.51 14.43
C ASN A 12 -22.40 -11.76 15.07
N ILE A 13 -22.44 -11.50 16.38
CA ILE A 13 -21.33 -10.89 17.11
C ILE A 13 -20.10 -11.81 17.06
N LEU A 14 -20.28 -13.10 17.36
CA LEU A 14 -19.18 -14.07 17.36
C LEU A 14 -18.54 -14.21 15.98
N MET A 15 -19.34 -14.28 14.91
CA MET A 15 -18.83 -14.34 13.53
C MET A 15 -18.01 -13.10 13.19
N ARG A 16 -18.49 -11.90 13.52
CA ARG A 16 -17.74 -10.67 13.27
C ARG A 16 -16.46 -10.61 14.11
N MET A 17 -16.49 -11.06 15.37
CA MET A 17 -15.29 -11.15 16.20
C MET A 17 -14.25 -12.10 15.60
N GLU A 18 -14.69 -13.25 15.05
CA GLU A 18 -13.78 -14.19 14.40
C GLU A 18 -13.12 -13.58 13.15
N ASP A 19 -13.88 -12.85 12.33
CA ASP A 19 -13.34 -12.14 11.17
C ASP A 19 -12.30 -11.08 11.56
N GLU A 20 -12.55 -10.31 12.61
CA GLU A 20 -11.60 -9.32 13.14
C GLU A 20 -10.33 -10.00 13.70
N VAL A 21 -10.46 -11.11 14.42
CA VAL A 21 -9.31 -11.89 14.91
C VAL A 21 -8.47 -12.41 13.74
N ARG A 22 -9.12 -12.90 12.68
CA ARG A 22 -8.42 -13.35 11.46
C ARG A 22 -7.67 -12.22 10.78
N LEU A 23 -8.26 -11.03 10.71
CA LEU A 23 -7.61 -9.84 10.18
C LEU A 23 -6.38 -9.47 11.02
N LEU A 24 -6.49 -9.45 12.34
CA LEU A 24 -5.39 -9.16 13.25
C LEU A 24 -4.24 -10.17 13.12
N LEU A 25 -4.56 -11.46 12.98
CA LEU A 25 -3.55 -12.50 12.76
C LEU A 25 -2.81 -12.29 11.44
N ASN A 26 -3.53 -11.95 10.36
CA ASN A 26 -2.91 -11.65 9.07
C ASN A 26 -1.97 -10.43 9.17
N ILE A 27 -2.40 -9.37 9.85
CA ILE A 27 -1.57 -8.19 10.11
C ILE A 27 -0.31 -8.58 10.91
N LEU A 28 -0.46 -9.36 11.98
CA LEU A 28 0.66 -9.81 12.81
C LEU A 28 1.68 -10.61 11.99
N THR A 29 1.23 -11.51 11.12
CA THR A 29 2.09 -12.28 10.22
C THR A 29 2.89 -11.34 9.30
N GLN A 30 2.22 -10.38 8.65
CA GLN A 30 2.89 -9.40 7.78
C GLN A 30 3.92 -8.55 8.54
N PHE A 31 3.60 -8.14 9.77
CA PHE A 31 4.54 -7.41 10.63
C PHE A 31 5.77 -8.26 10.98
N ASN A 32 5.57 -9.54 11.30
CA ASN A 32 6.68 -10.44 11.60
C ASN A 32 7.59 -10.66 10.39
N ASP A 33 7.01 -10.85 9.20
CA ASP A 33 7.76 -10.99 7.95
C ASP A 33 8.56 -9.72 7.64
N ALA A 34 7.93 -8.55 7.76
CA ALA A 34 8.61 -7.27 7.59
C ALA A 34 9.76 -7.09 8.59
N ASN A 35 9.54 -7.41 9.86
CA ASN A 35 10.57 -7.34 10.89
C ASN A 35 11.75 -8.28 10.60
N GLN A 36 11.48 -9.50 10.15
CA GLN A 36 12.53 -10.46 9.83
C GLN A 36 13.34 -10.03 8.59
N ASN A 37 12.66 -9.48 7.58
CA ASN A 37 13.32 -8.90 6.42
C ASN A 37 14.22 -7.72 6.79
N LEU A 38 13.77 -6.85 7.71
CA LEU A 38 14.57 -5.73 8.20
C LEU A 38 15.82 -6.20 8.95
N LYS A 39 15.70 -7.21 9.81
CA LYS A 39 16.85 -7.82 10.50
C LYS A 39 17.86 -8.38 9.51
N ASN A 40 17.41 -9.18 8.55
CA ASN A 40 18.28 -9.75 7.51
C ASN A 40 18.98 -8.65 6.70
N TYR A 41 18.29 -7.57 6.38
CA TYR A 41 18.88 -6.45 5.65
C TYR A 41 19.95 -5.73 6.49
N LEU A 42 19.68 -5.51 7.78
CA LEU A 42 20.65 -4.91 8.70
C LEU A 42 21.91 -5.77 8.82
N ASP A 43 21.76 -7.09 9.04
CA ASP A 43 22.88 -8.01 9.13
C ASP A 43 23.74 -7.97 7.85
N ASN A 44 23.10 -7.91 6.68
CA ASN A 44 23.80 -7.78 5.40
C ASN A 44 24.57 -6.44 5.29
N LEU A 45 23.97 -5.33 5.75
CA LEU A 45 24.63 -4.02 5.75
C LEU A 45 25.83 -3.99 6.69
N GLU A 46 25.70 -4.54 7.89
CA GLU A 46 26.80 -4.63 8.86
C GLU A 46 27.94 -5.50 8.33
N ASN A 47 27.59 -6.63 7.71
CA ASN A 47 28.55 -7.52 7.04
C ASN A 47 29.21 -6.88 5.82
N ALA A 48 28.52 -6.03 5.08
CA ALA A 48 29.11 -5.27 3.97
C ALA A 48 30.04 -4.18 4.50
N ARG A 49 29.60 -3.44 5.52
CA ARG A 49 30.37 -2.36 6.16
C ARG A 49 31.67 -2.88 6.77
N SER A 50 31.65 -4.04 7.43
CA SER A 50 32.83 -4.62 8.08
C SER A 50 33.97 -4.96 7.10
N LYS A 51 33.65 -5.14 5.81
CA LYS A 51 34.62 -5.42 4.73
C LYS A 51 35.29 -4.17 4.17
N ILE A 52 34.82 -2.97 4.54
CA ILE A 52 35.30 -1.70 3.98
C ILE A 52 36.19 -0.99 5.01
N SER A 53 37.43 -0.68 4.64
CA SER A 53 38.31 0.16 5.44
C SER A 53 38.05 1.63 5.13
N LEU A 54 37.61 2.40 6.12
CA LEU A 54 37.41 3.85 5.96
C LEU A 54 38.73 4.64 5.84
N LYS A 55 39.88 4.03 6.13
CA LYS A 55 41.19 4.70 6.04
C LYS A 55 41.83 4.58 4.66
N ASP A 56 41.28 3.71 3.81
CA ASP A 56 41.76 3.51 2.45
C ASP A 56 41.52 4.77 1.61
N GLU A 57 42.52 5.16 0.82
CA GLU A 57 42.54 6.41 0.05
C GLU A 57 41.43 6.44 -1.00
N ALA A 58 41.22 5.34 -1.73
CA ALA A 58 40.15 5.24 -2.72
C ALA A 58 38.76 5.33 -2.08
N THR A 59 38.59 4.78 -0.87
CA THR A 59 37.36 4.90 -0.08
C THR A 59 37.11 6.34 0.37
N GLN A 60 38.16 7.07 0.76
CA GLN A 60 38.07 8.48 1.13
C GLN A 60 37.71 9.37 -0.06
N GLU A 61 38.30 9.14 -1.24
CA GLU A 61 37.93 9.85 -2.46
C GLU A 61 36.46 9.61 -2.84
N LEU A 62 35.97 8.39 -2.67
CA LEU A 62 34.57 8.06 -2.93
C LEU A 62 33.62 8.83 -1.98
N ILE A 63 33.94 8.87 -0.69
CA ILE A 63 33.12 9.52 0.34
C ILE A 63 33.16 11.05 0.16
N ASN A 64 34.35 11.62 0.05
CA ASN A 64 34.58 13.06 0.01
C ASN A 64 34.39 13.68 -1.37
N GLY A 65 34.25 12.83 -2.40
CA GLY A 65 34.17 13.24 -3.79
C GLY A 65 35.51 13.74 -4.32
N THR A 66 35.50 14.09 -5.60
CA THR A 66 36.61 14.72 -6.31
C THR A 66 36.09 15.92 -7.11
N PRO A 67 36.93 16.77 -7.69
CA PRO A 67 36.46 17.87 -8.54
C PRO A 67 35.56 17.43 -9.72
N HIS A 68 35.68 16.17 -10.13
CA HIS A 68 34.93 15.57 -11.24
C HIS A 68 33.80 14.64 -10.77
N ARG A 69 33.69 14.37 -9.46
CA ARG A 69 32.74 13.42 -8.89
C ARG A 69 32.12 13.98 -7.60
N PRO A 70 30.79 14.13 -7.55
CA PRO A 70 30.13 14.60 -6.33
C PRO A 70 30.32 13.60 -5.18
N ARG A 71 30.23 14.12 -3.95
CA ARG A 71 30.28 13.34 -2.72
C ARG A 71 29.21 12.25 -2.71
N LEU A 72 29.57 11.06 -2.21
CA LEU A 72 28.65 9.94 -2.13
C LEU A 72 27.40 10.26 -1.31
N ASN A 73 27.51 11.06 -0.23
CA ASN A 73 26.35 11.45 0.58
C ASN A 73 25.34 12.30 -0.21
N MET A 74 25.80 13.20 -1.07
CA MET A 74 24.93 14.02 -1.92
C MET A 74 24.19 13.15 -2.95
N LEU A 75 24.89 12.19 -3.56
CA LEU A 75 24.27 11.24 -4.49
C LEU A 75 23.21 10.39 -3.79
N LEU A 76 23.47 9.95 -2.56
CA LEU A 76 22.51 9.20 -1.76
C LEU A 76 21.28 10.04 -1.40
N ILE A 77 21.48 11.30 -0.97
CA ILE A 77 20.37 12.22 -0.71
C ILE A 77 19.50 12.37 -1.95
N TRP A 78 20.10 12.66 -3.10
CA TRP A 78 19.37 12.81 -4.36
C TRP A 78 18.61 11.55 -4.76
N ALA A 79 19.22 10.38 -4.64
CA ALA A 79 18.57 9.12 -4.96
C ALA A 79 17.35 8.87 -4.05
N VAL A 80 17.49 9.11 -2.73
CA VAL A 80 16.41 8.94 -1.76
C VAL A 80 15.28 9.95 -2.00
N GLU A 81 15.59 11.23 -2.15
CA GLU A 81 14.60 12.28 -2.42
C GLU A 81 13.85 12.03 -3.73
N SER A 82 14.58 11.67 -4.79
CA SER A 82 13.98 11.33 -6.09
C SER A 82 13.06 10.12 -5.97
N PHE A 83 13.52 9.05 -5.31
CA PHE A 83 12.71 7.87 -5.10
C PHE A 83 11.42 8.20 -4.33
N GLN A 84 11.53 8.94 -3.22
CA GLN A 84 10.37 9.33 -2.42
C GLN A 84 9.38 10.17 -3.23
N PHE A 85 9.88 11.12 -4.03
CA PHE A 85 9.05 11.93 -4.89
C PHE A 85 8.30 11.09 -5.94
N TYR A 86 9.02 10.28 -6.72
CA TYR A 86 8.40 9.47 -7.78
C TYR A 86 7.50 8.38 -7.22
N HIS A 87 7.86 7.77 -6.08
CA HIS A 87 7.01 6.81 -5.40
C HIS A 87 5.68 7.44 -4.94
N LYS A 88 5.75 8.65 -4.36
CA LYS A 88 4.55 9.41 -3.99
C LYS A 88 3.69 9.72 -5.21
N MET A 89 4.29 10.17 -6.31
CA MET A 89 3.55 10.47 -7.54
C MET A 89 2.88 9.22 -8.13
N TYR A 90 3.60 8.09 -8.14
CA TYR A 90 3.05 6.81 -8.56
C TYR A 90 1.82 6.42 -7.72
N TYR A 91 1.91 6.54 -6.40
CA TYR A 91 0.79 6.23 -5.51
C TYR A 91 -0.42 7.13 -5.75
N LEU A 92 -0.21 8.43 -5.98
CA LEU A 92 -1.28 9.37 -6.30
C LEU A 92 -1.97 9.03 -7.63
N LEU A 93 -1.19 8.66 -8.66
CA LEU A 93 -1.74 8.23 -9.95
C LEU A 93 -2.58 6.96 -9.80
N PHE A 94 -2.08 5.99 -9.03
CA PHE A 94 -2.79 4.75 -8.74
C PHE A 94 -4.12 5.02 -8.04
N LEU A 95 -4.11 5.82 -6.96
CA LEU A 95 -5.32 6.22 -6.24
C LEU A 95 -6.33 6.94 -7.15
N CYS A 96 -5.86 7.86 -8.01
CA CYS A 96 -6.69 8.54 -8.98
C CYS A 96 -7.32 7.57 -9.99
N SER A 97 -6.58 6.54 -10.44
CA SER A 97 -7.12 5.53 -11.35
C SER A 97 -8.24 4.70 -10.70
N ASP A 98 -8.09 4.31 -9.43
CA ASP A 98 -9.14 3.62 -8.68
C ASP A 98 -10.39 4.48 -8.51
N LEU A 99 -10.22 5.77 -8.18
CA LEU A 99 -11.32 6.72 -8.07
C LEU A 99 -12.04 6.94 -9.41
N LEU A 100 -11.30 7.02 -10.52
CA LEU A 100 -11.87 7.10 -11.86
C LEU A 100 -12.68 5.85 -12.20
N ILE A 101 -12.18 4.66 -11.88
CA ILE A 101 -12.91 3.40 -12.07
C ILE A 101 -14.21 3.44 -11.27
N ILE A 102 -14.17 3.79 -9.98
CA ILE A 102 -15.37 3.90 -9.12
C ILE A 102 -16.35 4.93 -9.69
N TYR A 103 -15.87 6.09 -10.14
CA TYR A 103 -16.69 7.13 -10.73
C TYR A 103 -17.35 6.65 -12.03
N MET A 104 -16.59 6.00 -12.93
CA MET A 104 -17.13 5.43 -14.16
C MET A 104 -18.18 4.34 -13.88
N TYR A 105 -17.95 3.46 -12.90
CA TYR A 105 -18.95 2.48 -12.45
C TYR A 105 -20.22 3.16 -11.94
N ARG A 106 -20.11 4.22 -11.11
CA ARG A 106 -21.26 4.98 -10.62
C ARG A 106 -22.02 5.70 -11.72
N VAL A 107 -21.34 6.38 -12.65
CA VAL A 107 -21.96 7.07 -13.80
C VAL A 107 -22.66 6.06 -14.71
N SER A 108 -22.06 4.90 -14.96
CA SER A 108 -22.67 3.81 -15.73
C SER A 108 -23.94 3.29 -15.06
N HIS A 109 -23.92 3.17 -13.72
CA HIS A 109 -25.08 2.69 -12.97
C HIS A 109 -26.20 3.73 -12.89
N ILE A 110 -25.87 5.02 -12.82
CA ILE A 110 -26.83 6.14 -12.87
C ILE A 110 -27.44 6.24 -14.26
N ARG A 111 -26.66 6.17 -15.35
CA ARG A 111 -27.19 6.17 -16.73
C ARG A 111 -28.15 5.01 -16.99
N ARG A 112 -27.91 3.82 -16.42
CA ARG A 112 -28.87 2.69 -16.49
C ARG A 112 -30.19 2.97 -15.75
N LYS A 113 -30.21 3.88 -14.77
CA LYS A 113 -31.43 4.27 -14.04
C LYS A 113 -32.15 5.47 -14.65
N THR A 114 -31.47 6.32 -15.44
CA THR A 114 -32.04 7.54 -16.03
C THR A 114 -32.48 7.41 -17.50
N VAL A 115 -32.19 6.28 -18.18
CA VAL A 115 -32.87 5.92 -19.43
C VAL A 115 -34.26 5.39 -19.06
N CYS A 116 -35.30 6.14 -19.44
CA CYS A 116 -36.66 6.11 -18.88
C CYS A 116 -37.40 4.76 -18.91
N PRO A 117 -38.33 4.54 -17.95
CA PRO A 117 -39.43 3.59 -18.09
C PRO A 117 -40.61 4.24 -18.84
N GLN A 118 -40.61 4.17 -20.17
CA GLN A 118 -41.79 4.31 -21.03
C GLN A 118 -41.56 3.27 -22.13
N VAL A 119 -42.34 2.19 -22.27
CA VAL A 119 -43.73 2.19 -22.73
C VAL A 119 -44.35 0.86 -22.29
N TYR A 120 -45.40 0.89 -21.46
CA TYR A 120 -46.52 -0.06 -21.53
C TYR A 120 -47.73 0.58 -20.84
N LEU A 121 -48.37 1.50 -21.56
CA LEU A 121 -49.77 1.85 -21.32
C LEU A 121 -50.50 1.74 -22.66
N VAL A 122 -51.69 1.16 -22.59
CA VAL A 122 -52.71 0.97 -23.63
C VAL A 122 -52.57 -0.28 -24.51
N LYS A 123 -53.33 -1.32 -24.15
CA LYS A 123 -54.61 -1.62 -24.81
C LYS A 123 -55.53 -2.40 -23.87
N LEU A 124 -56.51 -1.68 -23.32
CA LEU A 124 -57.84 -2.19 -23.00
C LEU A 124 -58.59 -2.36 -24.33
N ASN A 125 -58.98 -3.59 -24.63
CA ASN A 125 -60.29 -4.01 -25.17
C ASN A 125 -60.26 -5.53 -25.37
#